data_AF-A0A2H3NRH5-F1
#
_entry.id   AF-A0A2H3NRH5-F1
#
_cell.length_a   1.000
_cell.length_b   1.000
_cell.length_c   1.000
_cell.angle_alpha   90.00
_cell.angle_beta   90.00
_cell.angle_gamma   90.00
#
_symmetry.space_group_name_H-M   'P 1'
#
loop_
_entity.id
_entity.type
_entity.pdbx_description
1 polymer ?
#
loop_
_entity_poly.entity_id
_entity_poly.type
_entity_poly.pdbx_seq_one_letter_code
_entity_poly.pdbx_strand_id
1 'polypeptide(L)'
;MRRRPLAMRFLLTACLLATGLALLPACGLTGSECGPFDTPTAPVVDFDSQALAATQDPSDAWPRLSPIEDDTLTEGHFAIYMQALDARRATLGLDASARPSTPASWSLIPTAHACTPPSIAAIGTISDLRIYSSTPLFDGYSTDDNLASLFDIAVRDLDGPARIAPLETFLSGPAEFAREIALVLTETPDTSAEAQFTVEYRQDSGELERYTFTTNPVVMQSE
;
A
#
# COMPACT_ATOMS: atom_id res chain seq x y z
N MET A 1 -86.07 37.74 -3.02
CA MET A 1 -87.01 36.86 -3.75
C MET A 1 -86.39 35.47 -3.90
N ARG A 2 -87.05 34.43 -3.38
CA ARG A 2 -86.72 33.02 -3.65
C ARG A 2 -87.38 32.60 -4.97
N ARG A 3 -86.64 31.98 -5.88
CA ARG A 3 -87.08 30.82 -6.69
C ARG A 3 -85.88 29.93 -7.02
N ARG A 4 -85.93 28.68 -6.57
CA ARG A 4 -85.14 27.51 -7.02
C ARG A 4 -85.95 26.81 -8.16
N PRO A 5 -85.61 25.59 -8.64
CA PRO A 5 -84.41 25.05 -9.31
C PRO A 5 -84.81 24.26 -10.61
N LEU A 6 -84.05 23.22 -10.98
CA LEU A 6 -84.20 22.20 -12.06
C LEU A 6 -83.58 22.60 -13.41
N ALA A 7 -82.89 21.76 -14.18
CA ALA A 7 -82.72 20.30 -14.25
C ALA A 7 -81.44 20.03 -15.09
N MET A 8 -80.53 19.12 -14.70
CA MET A 8 -80.47 17.69 -15.04
C MET A 8 -79.88 17.35 -16.42
N ARG A 9 -78.77 16.59 -16.37
CA ARG A 9 -78.18 15.68 -17.39
C ARG A 9 -77.53 16.33 -18.62
N PHE A 10 -76.24 16.05 -18.87
CA PHE A 10 -75.78 14.85 -19.57
C PHE A 10 -74.25 14.75 -19.48
N LEU A 11 -73.77 13.51 -19.29
CA LEU A 11 -72.37 13.11 -19.45
C LEU A 11 -71.91 13.30 -20.91
N LEU A 12 -70.67 13.76 -21.07
CA LEU A 12 -69.73 13.44 -22.16
C LEU A 12 -68.40 14.09 -21.73
N THR A 13 -67.55 13.39 -20.96
CA THR A 13 -66.52 12.47 -21.50
C THR A 13 -65.86 13.05 -22.74
N ALA A 14 -65.05 14.09 -22.55
CA ALA A 14 -64.02 14.48 -23.49
C ALA A 14 -62.66 14.22 -22.83
N CYS A 15 -62.06 13.09 -23.20
CA CYS A 15 -60.66 12.76 -22.98
C CYS A 15 -59.79 13.87 -23.59
N LEU A 16 -59.40 14.84 -22.78
CA LEU A 16 -58.21 15.64 -23.06
C LEU A 16 -57.01 14.87 -22.49
N LEU A 17 -56.43 14.04 -23.36
CA LEU A 17 -55.03 13.64 -23.28
C LEU A 17 -54.18 14.92 -23.30
N ALA A 18 -53.96 15.49 -22.13
CA ALA A 18 -52.83 16.37 -21.87
C ALA A 18 -51.89 15.56 -20.99
N THR A 19 -50.95 14.89 -21.67
CA THR A 19 -49.60 14.52 -21.25
C THR A 19 -49.20 15.01 -19.85
N GLY A 20 -49.77 14.38 -18.83
CA GLY A 20 -49.30 14.36 -17.47
C GLY A 20 -48.63 13.01 -17.25
N LEU A 21 -47.51 12.77 -17.94
CA LEU A 21 -46.49 11.91 -17.37
C LEU A 21 -46.08 12.61 -16.07
N ALA A 22 -46.77 12.28 -14.98
CA ALA A 22 -46.20 12.31 -13.66
C ALA A 22 -45.04 11.31 -13.73
N LEU A 23 -43.90 11.81 -14.18
CA LEU A 23 -42.58 11.24 -13.92
C LEU A 23 -42.51 11.11 -12.41
N LEU A 24 -42.95 9.95 -11.91
CA LEU A 24 -42.20 9.24 -10.90
C LEU A 24 -40.74 9.42 -11.31
N PRO A 25 -39.88 10.10 -10.53
CA PRO A 25 -38.47 9.82 -10.65
C PRO A 25 -38.39 8.35 -10.26
N ALA A 26 -38.34 7.49 -11.28
CA ALA A 26 -37.81 6.16 -11.14
C ALA A 26 -36.52 6.38 -10.36
N CYS A 27 -36.46 5.83 -9.14
CA CYS A 27 -35.22 5.63 -8.45
C CYS A 27 -34.36 4.81 -9.40
N GLY A 28 -33.56 5.51 -10.20
CA GLY A 28 -32.43 4.97 -10.91
C GLY A 28 -31.46 4.51 -9.86
N LEU A 29 -31.69 3.29 -9.38
CA LEU A 29 -30.68 2.39 -8.85
C LEU A 29 -29.70 2.11 -9.98
N THR A 30 -28.88 3.10 -10.29
CA THR A 30 -27.61 2.92 -10.97
C THR A 30 -26.58 3.33 -9.94
N GLY A 31 -25.73 2.38 -9.54
CA GLY A 31 -24.78 2.53 -8.45
C GLY A 31 -24.13 3.91 -8.46
N SER A 32 -24.39 4.66 -7.40
CA SER A 32 -23.72 5.94 -7.17
C SER A 32 -22.26 5.63 -6.85
N GLU A 33 -21.47 5.60 -7.91
CA GLU A 33 -20.05 5.91 -7.86
C GLU A 33 -19.85 7.08 -6.89
N CYS A 34 -18.85 6.97 -6.02
CA CYS A 34 -18.32 8.14 -5.34
C CYS A 34 -18.21 9.25 -6.39
N GLY A 35 -18.76 10.45 -6.09
CA GLY A 35 -18.85 11.54 -7.06
C GLY A 35 -17.50 11.84 -7.76
N PRO A 36 -17.48 12.69 -8.79
CA PRO A 36 -16.34 12.90 -9.69
C PRO A 36 -15.18 13.62 -8.97
N PHE A 37 -14.59 12.95 -8.01
CA PHE A 37 -13.44 13.35 -7.25
C PHE A 37 -12.33 12.41 -7.67
N ASP A 38 -11.18 12.96 -8.05
CA ASP A 38 -9.97 12.18 -8.19
C ASP A 38 -9.82 11.32 -6.93
N THR A 39 -9.50 10.04 -7.10
CA THR A 39 -9.27 9.14 -5.97
C THR A 39 -8.28 9.84 -5.05
N PRO A 40 -8.67 10.23 -3.82
CA PRO A 40 -7.78 11.02 -2.98
C PRO A 40 -6.51 10.21 -2.76
N THR A 41 -5.36 10.79 -3.06
CA THR A 41 -4.07 10.14 -2.81
C THR A 41 -3.46 10.69 -1.53
N ALA A 42 -3.04 9.82 -0.62
CA ALA A 42 -2.34 10.21 0.60
C ALA A 42 -0.82 10.10 0.40
N PRO A 43 -0.02 11.08 0.86
CA PRO A 43 1.44 10.98 0.80
C PRO A 43 1.95 9.89 1.73
N VAL A 44 3.10 9.33 1.39
CA VAL A 44 3.86 8.41 2.25
C VAL A 44 4.52 9.22 3.34
N VAL A 45 4.33 8.80 4.60
CA VAL A 45 4.89 9.48 5.78
C VAL A 45 5.78 8.57 6.61
N ASP A 46 5.77 7.27 6.36
CA ASP A 46 6.56 6.27 7.09
C ASP A 46 6.66 4.95 6.32
N PHE A 47 7.47 4.01 6.82
CA PHE A 47 7.48 2.61 6.41
C PHE A 47 7.22 1.67 7.59
N ASP A 48 6.41 0.65 7.38
CA ASP A 48 6.42 -0.55 8.21
C ASP A 48 7.55 -1.47 7.72
N SER A 49 8.58 -1.63 8.55
CA SER A 49 9.81 -2.32 8.17
C SER A 49 10.13 -3.49 9.08
N GLN A 50 10.63 -4.57 8.49
CA GLN A 50 10.97 -5.79 9.22
C GLN A 50 12.06 -6.59 8.49
N ALA A 51 12.86 -7.31 9.27
CA ALA A 51 13.73 -8.36 8.77
C ALA A 51 12.91 -9.62 8.51
N LEU A 52 13.12 -10.24 7.35
CA LEU A 52 12.40 -11.44 6.91
C LEU A 52 13.37 -12.46 6.33
N ALA A 53 12.97 -13.72 6.39
CA ALA A 53 13.57 -14.74 5.56
C ALA A 53 13.11 -14.53 4.11
N ALA A 54 14.05 -14.55 3.17
CA ALA A 54 13.78 -14.44 1.74
C ALA A 54 14.09 -15.75 1.02
N THR A 55 13.40 -16.02 -0.07
CA THR A 55 13.82 -17.06 -1.02
C THR A 55 13.53 -16.54 -2.41
N GLN A 56 14.59 -16.47 -3.23
CA GLN A 56 14.51 -15.99 -4.60
C GLN A 56 14.40 -17.19 -5.55
N ASP A 57 13.21 -17.47 -6.08
CA ASP A 57 13.05 -18.39 -7.21
C ASP A 57 13.33 -17.63 -8.51
N PRO A 58 14.17 -18.13 -9.43
CA PRO A 58 14.46 -17.48 -10.71
C PRO A 58 13.22 -17.19 -11.57
N SER A 59 12.12 -17.91 -11.33
CA SER A 59 10.84 -17.72 -12.02
C SER A 59 9.90 -16.72 -11.35
N ASP A 60 10.17 -16.33 -10.10
CA ASP A 60 9.34 -15.40 -9.35
C ASP A 60 9.79 -13.95 -9.61
N ALA A 61 8.85 -13.07 -9.94
CA ALA A 61 9.11 -11.65 -10.12
C ALA A 61 9.29 -10.90 -8.78
N TRP A 62 9.04 -11.56 -7.66
CA TRP A 62 9.10 -11.00 -6.31
C TRP A 62 9.62 -12.06 -5.33
N PRO A 63 10.56 -11.75 -4.42
CA PRO A 63 11.07 -12.71 -3.46
C PRO A 63 9.94 -13.27 -2.59
N ARG A 64 10.00 -14.57 -2.27
CA ARG A 64 9.12 -15.14 -1.25
C ARG A 64 9.63 -14.70 0.11
N LEU A 65 8.78 -14.01 0.86
CA LEU A 65 9.12 -13.46 2.17
C LEU A 65 8.35 -14.21 3.25
N SER A 66 9.05 -14.61 4.32
CA SER A 66 8.47 -15.29 5.47
C SER A 66 9.09 -14.77 6.78
N PRO A 67 8.39 -14.92 7.91
CA PRO A 67 8.99 -14.68 9.21
C PRO A 67 10.27 -15.53 9.39
N ILE A 68 11.22 -15.01 10.15
CA ILE A 68 12.41 -15.73 10.57
C ILE A 68 11.98 -16.68 11.70
N GLU A 69 11.97 -18.00 11.45
CA GLU A 69 11.44 -19.00 12.40
C GLU A 69 12.45 -19.34 13.52
N ASP A 70 13.75 -19.32 13.20
CA ASP A 70 14.87 -19.54 14.13
C ASP A 70 15.83 -18.35 14.02
N ASP A 71 16.52 -17.96 15.10
CA ASP A 71 17.46 -16.81 15.12
C ASP A 71 18.61 -16.92 14.08
N THR A 72 18.71 -18.05 13.37
CA THR A 72 19.73 -18.38 12.37
C THR A 72 19.19 -18.35 10.94
N LEU A 73 19.86 -17.61 10.07
CA LEU A 73 19.63 -17.59 8.63
C LEU A 73 20.87 -18.09 7.88
N THR A 74 20.65 -18.99 6.91
CA THR A 74 21.67 -19.44 5.93
C THR A 74 21.69 -18.52 4.69
N GLU A 75 22.75 -18.61 3.87
CA GLU A 75 23.01 -17.77 2.67
C GLU A 75 21.78 -17.48 1.79
N GLY A 76 21.66 -16.25 1.28
CA GLY A 76 20.66 -15.89 0.26
C GLY A 76 19.22 -15.81 0.78
N HIS A 77 19.05 -15.91 2.11
CA HIS A 77 17.75 -15.96 2.75
C HIS A 77 17.45 -14.80 3.68
N PHE A 78 18.18 -13.68 3.60
CA PHE A 78 17.87 -12.49 4.39
C PHE A 78 17.31 -11.37 3.51
N ALA A 79 16.22 -10.75 3.96
CA ALA A 79 15.75 -9.51 3.39
C ALA A 79 15.27 -8.52 4.44
N ILE A 80 15.42 -7.24 4.11
CA ILE A 80 14.78 -6.14 4.82
C ILE A 80 13.60 -5.68 3.97
N TYR A 81 12.39 -5.88 4.48
CA TYR A 81 11.16 -5.48 3.82
C TYR A 81 10.69 -4.14 4.38
N MET A 82 10.22 -3.25 3.51
CA MET A 82 9.68 -1.95 3.85
C MET A 82 8.36 -1.75 3.08
N GLN A 83 7.26 -1.49 3.81
CA GLN A 83 5.95 -1.18 3.25
C GLN A 83 5.55 0.25 3.55
N ALA A 84 5.27 1.03 2.52
CA ALA A 84 4.91 2.43 2.63
C ALA A 84 3.59 2.64 3.38
N LEU A 85 3.62 3.55 4.36
CA LEU A 85 2.47 3.93 5.17
C LEU A 85 2.03 5.37 4.85
N ASP A 86 0.72 5.57 4.77
CA ASP A 86 0.12 6.90 4.85
C ASP A 86 -0.13 7.30 6.32
N ALA A 87 -0.47 8.57 6.55
CA ALA A 87 -0.72 9.09 7.89
C ALA A 87 -1.82 8.33 8.66
N ARG A 88 -2.82 7.77 7.97
CA ARG A 88 -3.90 7.01 8.62
C ARG A 88 -3.39 5.65 9.09
N ARG A 89 -2.65 4.93 8.24
CA ARG A 89 -2.06 3.61 8.57
C ARG A 89 -0.96 3.74 9.62
N ALA A 90 -0.13 4.79 9.55
CA ALA A 90 0.88 5.07 10.56
C ALA A 90 0.26 5.31 11.96
N THR A 91 -0.92 5.95 12.02
CA THR A 91 -1.60 6.24 13.30
C THR A 91 -2.39 5.05 13.85
N LEU A 92 -3.01 4.25 12.99
CA LEU A 92 -3.99 3.23 13.37
C LEU A 92 -3.50 1.78 13.17
N GLY A 93 -2.30 1.58 12.62
CA GLY A 93 -1.76 0.28 12.22
C GLY A 93 -2.27 -0.21 10.86
N LEU A 94 -1.67 -1.28 10.34
CA LEU A 94 -1.99 -1.90 9.04
C LEU A 94 -3.48 -2.30 8.91
N ASP A 95 -4.10 -2.71 10.02
CA ASP A 95 -5.50 -3.15 10.08
C ASP A 95 -6.51 -2.03 9.82
N ALA A 96 -6.09 -0.77 9.83
CA ALA A 96 -6.97 0.39 9.62
C ALA A 96 -7.56 0.47 8.21
N SER A 97 -7.02 -0.31 7.27
CA SER A 97 -7.52 -0.48 5.90
C SER A 97 -8.36 -1.75 5.70
N ALA A 98 -8.45 -2.62 6.72
CA ALA A 98 -9.25 -3.83 6.63
C ALA A 98 -10.72 -3.44 6.47
N ARG A 99 -11.29 -3.84 5.33
CA ARG A 99 -12.72 -3.75 5.05
C ARG A 99 -13.45 -4.42 6.23
N PRO A 100 -14.40 -3.77 6.91
CA PRO A 100 -15.07 -4.40 8.05
C PRO A 100 -15.76 -5.67 7.56
N SER A 101 -15.21 -6.82 7.93
CA SER A 101 -15.73 -8.15 7.61
C SER A 101 -16.75 -8.61 8.66
N THR A 102 -17.57 -7.69 9.15
CA THR A 102 -18.66 -8.03 10.06
C THR A 102 -19.93 -8.19 9.23
N PRO A 103 -20.59 -9.38 9.23
CA PRO A 103 -21.90 -9.50 8.63
C PRO A 103 -22.85 -8.53 9.35
N ALA A 104 -23.49 -7.66 8.58
CA ALA A 104 -24.32 -6.57 9.06
C ALA A 104 -25.36 -7.09 10.07
N SER A 105 -25.20 -6.74 11.34
CA SER A 105 -26.32 -6.69 12.27
C SER A 105 -27.19 -5.50 11.86
N TRP A 106 -28.50 -5.70 11.81
CA TRP A 106 -29.44 -4.69 11.32
C TRP A 106 -29.39 -3.44 12.20
N SER A 107 -28.66 -2.42 11.74
CA SER A 107 -28.66 -1.08 12.35
C SER A 107 -29.65 -0.20 11.59
N LEU A 108 -30.62 0.36 12.31
CA LEU A 108 -31.62 1.32 11.79
C LEU A 108 -31.06 2.74 11.67
N ILE A 109 -29.75 2.91 11.77
CA ILE A 109 -29.05 4.19 11.57
C ILE A 109 -28.64 4.24 10.10
N PRO A 110 -28.87 5.37 9.38
CA PRO A 110 -28.50 5.49 7.98
C PRO A 110 -27.04 5.08 7.79
N THR A 111 -26.82 4.16 6.85
CA THR A 111 -25.50 3.66 6.47
C THR A 111 -24.60 4.85 6.15
N ALA A 112 -23.64 5.15 7.03
CA ALA A 112 -22.54 6.01 6.65
C ALA A 112 -21.83 5.31 5.48
N HIS A 113 -21.90 5.94 4.30
CA HIS A 113 -21.28 5.40 3.10
C HIS A 113 -19.78 5.26 3.35
N ALA A 114 -19.28 4.02 3.34
CA ALA A 114 -17.87 3.76 3.51
C ALA A 114 -17.15 4.14 2.21
N CYS A 115 -16.58 5.34 2.17
CA CYS A 115 -15.65 5.71 1.11
C CYS A 115 -14.49 4.71 1.09
N THR A 116 -14.09 4.26 -0.10
CA THR A 116 -12.82 3.55 -0.28
C THR A 116 -11.70 4.42 0.29
N PRO A 117 -10.82 3.89 1.16
CA PRO A 117 -9.70 4.67 1.67
C PRO A 117 -8.85 5.21 0.51
N PRO A 118 -8.23 6.39 0.69
CA PRO A 118 -7.36 6.97 -0.32
C PRO A 118 -6.26 5.97 -0.74
N SER A 119 -5.89 5.98 -2.01
CA SER A 119 -4.68 5.27 -2.44
C SER A 119 -3.45 6.02 -1.93
N ILE A 120 -2.33 5.33 -1.74
CA ILE A 120 -1.09 6.00 -1.37
C ILE A 120 -0.45 6.53 -2.66
N ALA A 121 -0.14 7.82 -2.69
CA ALA A 121 0.58 8.45 -3.80
C ALA A 121 2.06 8.08 -3.70
N ALA A 122 2.53 7.27 -4.64
CA ALA A 122 3.95 7.09 -4.92
C ALA A 122 4.46 8.32 -5.68
N ILE A 123 4.91 9.36 -4.99
CA ILE A 123 5.45 10.57 -5.62
C ILE A 123 6.88 10.77 -5.17
N GLY A 124 7.82 10.71 -6.11
CA GLY A 124 9.21 11.08 -5.92
C GLY A 124 10.21 10.02 -6.39
N THR A 125 11.50 10.34 -6.22
CA THR A 125 12.63 9.49 -6.58
C THR A 125 13.44 9.21 -5.32
N ILE A 126 13.78 7.95 -5.11
CA ILE A 126 14.71 7.49 -4.08
C ILE A 126 16.09 8.03 -4.46
N SER A 127 16.64 8.94 -3.67
CA SER A 127 17.93 9.57 -3.98
C SER A 127 19.10 8.95 -3.28
N ASP A 128 18.85 8.23 -2.18
CA ASP A 128 19.88 7.49 -1.47
C ASP A 128 19.24 6.33 -0.71
N LEU A 129 19.89 5.16 -0.73
CA LEU A 129 19.53 4.02 0.10
C LEU A 129 20.81 3.33 0.51
N ARG A 130 21.10 3.35 1.81
CA ARG A 130 22.33 2.81 2.39
C ARG A 130 22.00 1.75 3.41
N ILE A 131 22.84 0.73 3.47
CA ILE A 131 22.67 -0.40 4.36
C ILE A 131 23.99 -0.59 5.11
N TYR A 132 23.93 -0.71 6.42
CA TYR A 132 25.09 -0.94 7.28
C TYR A 132 24.84 -2.15 8.17
N SER A 133 25.90 -2.80 8.62
CA SER A 133 25.83 -3.89 9.59
C SER A 133 26.52 -3.48 10.90
N SER A 134 25.95 -3.87 12.04
CA SER A 134 26.59 -3.68 13.36
C SER A 134 27.85 -4.51 13.55
N THR A 135 28.05 -5.53 12.69
CA THR A 135 29.14 -6.50 12.76
C THR A 135 29.81 -6.58 11.38
N PRO A 136 31.16 -6.61 11.28
CA PRO A 136 31.86 -6.74 10.00
C PRO A 136 31.75 -8.18 9.48
N LEU A 137 30.61 -8.47 8.86
CA LEU A 137 30.26 -9.82 8.39
C LEU A 137 30.94 -10.20 7.07
N PHE A 138 31.38 -9.22 6.28
CA PHE A 138 31.90 -9.40 4.94
C PHE A 138 33.32 -8.83 4.81
N ASP A 139 34.21 -9.60 4.19
CA ASP A 139 35.59 -9.22 3.97
C ASP A 139 35.68 -7.93 3.15
N GLY A 140 36.50 -7.00 3.63
CA GLY A 140 36.66 -5.69 3.01
C GLY A 140 35.58 -4.67 3.38
N TYR A 141 34.58 -5.02 4.20
CA TYR A 141 33.58 -4.09 4.74
C TYR A 141 33.70 -3.97 6.26
N SER A 142 33.83 -2.73 6.74
CA SER A 142 33.70 -2.36 8.14
C SER A 142 32.24 -2.06 8.50
N THR A 143 31.95 -1.84 9.78
CA THR A 143 30.60 -1.53 10.27
C THR A 143 30.05 -0.20 9.78
N ASP A 144 30.92 0.70 9.34
CA ASP A 144 30.56 2.04 8.84
C ASP A 144 30.45 2.07 7.30
N ASP A 145 30.80 0.97 6.62
CA ASP A 145 30.76 0.90 5.17
C ASP A 145 29.35 0.59 4.65
N ASN A 146 28.99 1.22 3.53
CA ASN A 146 27.72 0.97 2.87
C ASN A 146 27.77 -0.39 2.14
N LEU A 147 26.88 -1.29 2.53
CA LEU A 147 26.74 -2.64 2.00
C LEU A 147 25.85 -2.71 0.75
N ALA A 148 25.45 -1.58 0.15
CA ALA A 148 24.49 -1.57 -0.96
C ALA A 148 24.87 -2.47 -2.16
N SER A 149 26.17 -2.66 -2.41
CA SER A 149 26.70 -3.57 -3.43
C SER A 149 26.40 -5.05 -3.18
N LEU A 150 26.09 -5.43 -1.93
CA LEU A 150 25.78 -6.80 -1.50
C LEU A 150 24.27 -7.09 -1.49
N PHE A 151 23.44 -6.14 -1.94
CA PHE A 151 22.00 -6.25 -1.93
C PHE A 151 21.39 -6.05 -3.32
N ASP A 152 20.44 -6.90 -3.64
CA ASP A 152 19.44 -6.64 -4.67
C ASP A 152 18.26 -5.88 -4.07
N ILE A 153 17.59 -5.08 -4.89
CA ILE A 153 16.33 -4.43 -4.54
C ILE A 153 15.21 -4.97 -5.43
N ALA A 154 14.17 -5.49 -4.78
CA ALA A 154 12.89 -5.79 -5.41
C ALA A 154 11.88 -4.71 -5.02
N VAL A 155 11.25 -4.08 -6.02
CA VAL A 155 10.25 -3.04 -5.81
C VAL A 155 8.94 -3.36 -6.53
N ARG A 156 7.81 -3.06 -5.91
CA ARG A 156 6.51 -3.09 -6.59
C ARG A 156 5.53 -2.06 -6.05
N ASP A 157 4.61 -1.67 -6.91
CA ASP A 157 3.38 -0.95 -6.53
C ASP A 157 2.23 -1.97 -6.38
N LEU A 158 1.13 -1.63 -5.71
CA LEU A 158 0.04 -2.56 -5.36
C LEU A 158 -0.50 -3.35 -6.55
N ASP A 159 -0.57 -2.70 -7.72
CA ASP A 159 -1.13 -3.25 -8.95
C ASP A 159 -0.09 -3.32 -10.10
N GLY A 160 1.18 -3.02 -9.79
CA GLY A 160 2.26 -2.94 -10.77
C GLY A 160 3.09 -4.23 -10.85
N PRO A 161 3.80 -4.47 -11.97
CA PRO A 161 4.78 -5.54 -12.02
C PRO A 161 5.91 -5.26 -11.03
N ALA A 162 6.40 -6.31 -10.38
CA ALA A 162 7.61 -6.21 -9.59
C ALA A 162 8.83 -6.02 -10.51
N ARG A 163 9.80 -5.23 -10.04
CA ARG A 163 11.08 -4.97 -10.69
C ARG A 163 12.19 -5.39 -9.73
N ILE A 164 13.18 -6.12 -10.22
CA ILE A 164 14.33 -6.56 -9.44
C ILE A 164 15.61 -6.12 -10.16
N ALA A 165 16.56 -5.56 -9.42
CA ALA A 165 17.87 -5.21 -9.92
C ALA A 165 18.87 -5.14 -8.75
N PRO A 166 20.19 -5.17 -9.03
CA PRO A 166 21.19 -4.78 -8.04
C PRO A 166 20.90 -3.38 -7.51
N LEU A 167 20.99 -3.17 -6.20
CA LEU A 167 20.58 -1.92 -5.55
C LEU A 167 21.32 -0.71 -6.14
N GLU A 168 22.63 -0.80 -6.33
CA GLU A 168 23.41 0.28 -6.94
C GLU A 168 22.95 0.60 -8.37
N THR A 169 22.58 -0.43 -9.14
CA THR A 169 22.06 -0.24 -10.50
C THR A 169 20.71 0.45 -10.46
N PHE A 170 19.82 0.06 -9.54
CA PHE A 170 18.51 0.69 -9.35
C PHE A 170 18.66 2.18 -9.00
N LEU A 171 19.54 2.50 -8.04
CA LEU A 171 19.81 3.88 -7.60
C LEU A 171 20.46 4.75 -8.68
N SER A 172 21.18 4.14 -9.64
CA SER A 172 21.77 4.87 -10.77
C SER A 172 20.73 5.32 -11.84
N GLY A 173 19.53 4.73 -11.82
CA GLY A 173 18.46 4.98 -12.77
C GLY A 173 17.41 5.98 -12.27
N PRO A 174 16.24 6.08 -12.94
CA PRO A 174 15.07 6.72 -12.38
C PRO A 174 14.53 5.80 -11.27
N ALA A 175 15.13 5.88 -10.08
CA ALA A 175 14.80 5.12 -8.88
C ALA A 175 13.44 5.57 -8.32
N GLU A 176 12.38 5.36 -9.09
CA GLU A 176 11.02 5.75 -8.76
C GLU A 176 10.60 5.10 -7.45
N PHE A 177 9.92 5.88 -6.62
CA PHE A 177 9.32 5.39 -5.40
C PHE A 177 8.46 4.15 -5.64
N ALA A 178 8.50 3.20 -4.69
CA ALA A 178 7.65 2.03 -4.69
C ALA A 178 7.01 1.83 -3.31
N ARG A 179 5.78 1.30 -3.30
CA ARG A 179 5.02 1.07 -2.06
C ARG A 179 5.54 -0.11 -1.25
N GLU A 180 6.17 -1.06 -1.91
CA GLU A 180 6.80 -2.20 -1.27
C GLU A 180 8.22 -2.33 -1.81
N ILE A 181 9.17 -2.41 -0.88
CA ILE A 181 10.59 -2.56 -1.15
C ILE A 181 11.07 -3.79 -0.37
N ALA A 182 11.80 -4.68 -1.02
CA ALA A 182 12.54 -5.75 -0.37
C ALA A 182 14.02 -5.65 -0.77
N LEU A 183 14.88 -5.44 0.22
CA LEU A 183 16.33 -5.42 0.07
C LEU A 183 16.84 -6.81 0.40
N VAL A 184 17.28 -7.57 -0.60
CA VAL A 184 17.67 -8.97 -0.47
C VAL A 184 19.18 -9.06 -0.46
N LEU A 185 19.75 -9.65 0.59
CA LEU A 185 21.18 -9.89 0.67
C LEU A 185 21.56 -11.01 -0.31
N THR A 186 22.53 -10.75 -1.18
CA THR A 186 22.92 -11.68 -2.26
C THR A 186 24.23 -12.43 -1.99
N GLU A 187 24.90 -12.13 -0.88
CA GLU A 187 26.25 -12.63 -0.56
C GLU A 187 26.25 -13.38 0.79
N THR A 188 27.07 -14.43 0.89
CA THR A 188 27.34 -15.12 2.15
C THR A 188 28.22 -14.29 3.08
N PRO A 189 27.89 -14.20 4.38
CA PRO A 189 28.81 -13.63 5.36
C PRO A 189 30.05 -14.53 5.50
N ASP A 190 31.25 -13.94 5.52
CA ASP A 190 32.51 -14.67 5.71
C ASP A 190 32.64 -15.27 7.12
N THR A 191 31.88 -14.73 8.08
CA THR A 191 31.86 -15.24 9.46
C THR A 191 30.44 -15.38 9.99
N SER A 192 30.20 -16.50 10.68
CA SER A 192 28.95 -16.70 11.41
C SER A 192 28.90 -15.81 12.64
N ALA A 193 27.97 -14.85 12.69
CA ALA A 193 27.81 -13.94 13.81
C ALA A 193 26.41 -13.35 13.90
N GLU A 194 26.06 -12.86 15.10
CA GLU A 194 24.89 -12.01 15.29
C GLU A 194 25.17 -10.60 14.73
N ALA A 195 24.19 -10.04 14.01
CA ALA A 195 24.27 -8.69 13.46
C ALA A 195 22.89 -8.02 13.40
N GLN A 196 22.90 -6.70 13.45
CA GLN A 196 21.77 -5.84 13.10
C GLN A 196 22.09 -5.09 11.82
N PHE A 197 21.11 -4.94 10.95
CA PHE A 197 21.24 -4.15 9.73
C PHE A 197 20.49 -2.83 9.89
N THR A 198 21.14 -1.73 9.54
CA THR A 198 20.52 -0.40 9.53
C THR A 198 20.35 0.09 8.10
N VAL A 199 19.13 0.43 7.73
CA VAL A 199 18.78 1.04 6.45
C VAL A 199 18.58 2.53 6.66
N GLU A 200 19.28 3.34 5.88
CA GLU A 200 19.05 4.77 5.73
C GLU A 200 18.48 5.05 4.35
N TYR A 201 17.29 5.64 4.32
CA TYR A 201 16.54 5.95 3.10
C TYR A 201 16.37 7.46 2.94
N ARG A 202 16.52 7.96 1.71
CA ARG A 202 16.29 9.35 1.35
C ARG A 202 15.52 9.49 0.04
N GLN A 203 14.70 10.52 -0.02
CA GLN A 203 13.87 10.85 -1.17
C GLN A 203 13.95 12.35 -1.47
N ASP A 204 14.00 12.72 -2.75
CA ASP A 204 14.16 14.12 -3.16
C ASP A 204 12.89 14.97 -3.05
N SER A 205 11.73 14.32 -2.98
CA SER A 205 10.43 15.00 -2.89
C SER A 205 9.38 14.07 -2.26
N GLY A 206 8.52 14.61 -1.41
CA GLY A 206 7.53 13.84 -0.66
C GLY A 206 7.47 14.30 0.80
N GLU A 207 6.51 13.79 1.57
CA GLU A 207 6.44 14.07 3.02
C GLU A 207 7.51 13.26 3.79
N LEU A 208 7.91 12.09 3.28
CA LEU A 208 8.99 11.28 3.84
C LEU A 208 10.32 11.58 3.14
N GLU A 209 11.04 12.61 3.59
CA GLU A 209 12.36 12.94 3.04
C GLU A 209 13.47 11.99 3.51
N ARG A 210 13.35 11.48 4.75
CA ARG A 210 14.34 10.62 5.39
C ARG A 210 13.67 9.56 6.24
N TYR A 211 14.22 8.36 6.22
CA TYR A 211 13.80 7.26 7.06
C TYR A 211 15.02 6.45 7.51
N THR A 212 14.97 5.95 8.74
CA THR A 212 16.01 5.06 9.28
C THR A 212 15.33 3.92 10.00
N PHE A 213 15.76 2.70 9.69
CA PHE A 213 15.29 1.49 10.36
C PHE A 213 16.47 0.60 10.69
N THR A 214 16.48 0.06 11.91
CA THR A 214 17.46 -0.94 12.35
C THR A 214 16.71 -2.22 12.68
N THR A 215 17.15 -3.34 12.10
CA THR A 215 16.54 -4.65 12.35
C THR A 215 16.74 -5.10 13.79
N ASN A 216 15.92 -6.06 14.23
CA ASN A 216 16.30 -6.89 15.36
C ASN A 216 17.61 -7.66 15.03
N PRO A 217 18.39 -8.08 16.03
CA PRO A 217 19.55 -8.93 15.81
C PRO A 217 19.15 -10.24 15.12
N VAL A 218 19.94 -10.65 14.14
CA VAL A 218 19.82 -11.92 13.43
C VAL A 218 21.18 -12.62 13.40
N VAL A 219 21.21 -13.94 13.56
CA VAL A 219 22.43 -14.73 13.41
C VAL A 219 22.59 -15.10 11.95
N MET A 220 23.58 -14.49 11.33
CA MET A 220 23.97 -14.78 9.96
C MET A 220 24.97 -15.94 9.99
N GLN A 221 24.74 -16.99 9.20
CA GLN A 221 25.64 -18.14 9.10
C GLN A 221 26.51 -18.05 7.85
N SER A 222 27.81 -18.25 8.03
CA SER A 222 28.75 -18.57 6.96
C SER A 222 28.57 -20.01 6.50
N GLU A 223 28.85 -20.31 5.24
CA GLU A 223 28.90 -21.69 4.73
C GLU A 223 29.99 -22.57 5.37
#